data_AF-A0A1L7X2G2-F1
#
_entry.id   AF-A0A1L7X2G2-F1
#
_cell.length_a   1.000
_cell.length_b   1.000
_cell.length_c   1.000
_cell.angle_alpha   90.00
_cell.angle_beta   90.00
_cell.angle_gamma   90.00
#
_symmetry.space_group_name_H-M   'P 1'
#
loop_
_entity.id
_entity.type
_entity.pdbx_description
1 polymer ?
#
loop_
_entity_poly.entity_id
_entity_poly.type
_entity_poly.pdbx_seq_one_letter_code
_entity_poly.pdbx_strand_id
1 'polypeptide(L)'
;MSSSELSHDSTMDVSIMGMASSTTSISTSATTETTGTTATTARMATDTIKAQDSRLLRLPEEIKQKIFTLVVTVDGPVTPMQLRAKSNKFIWSKDQYVKDGATGGYKIDVSAVKPLDVVALTAVCKKVYQEVSLTHLFYKSNEFEFRLDNLRRGWNESALLEYLVAITGPRRQEISSITYDWHLRYRHEACEHVFTMLSQCSGLKALNLHVKSYVLSSASNVNNLRGLPELKHAVKGLSAISVVYDKPPKSSYPWENESEEVSETNRKKTEQLKSILEKARAGPKASLSDNLAKVNSAMLHASLDIHGEGRLSEDKKPGVIASRTRQRVKANATIQPDGTFLKREPPKYDMDGTLSWAIKSISASREIVTDFGDAGVEFKLVCWKSPRRYGTSDEAEFWADITVLDPNEFGAAEAIADFYGDGKNVDAFGLEVAIESWKQRPVEDRRSYEYSMDRLQSALKARDKKLREAEEKARKAAAKEAKAAKKGKTVVKSKNAAGKKRA
;
A
#
# COMPACT_ATOMS: atom_id res chain seq x y z
N MET A 1 -41.05 -34.27 -9.77
CA MET A 1 -41.61 -33.98 -8.44
C MET A 1 -41.19 -32.58 -8.08
N SER A 2 -42.19 -31.71 -8.04
CA SER A 2 -42.11 -30.25 -7.85
C SER A 2 -42.39 -29.92 -6.39
N SER A 3 -41.61 -29.02 -5.80
CA SER A 3 -41.80 -28.26 -4.54
C SER A 3 -40.48 -27.48 -4.34
N SER A 4 -40.36 -26.18 -4.03
CA SER A 4 -41.21 -25.13 -3.45
C SER A 4 -40.49 -23.79 -3.75
N GLU A 5 -41.14 -22.68 -4.11
CA GLU A 5 -41.73 -21.65 -3.22
C GLU A 5 -40.82 -21.28 -2.02
N LEU A 6 -40.52 -20.03 -1.64
CA LEU A 6 -41.24 -18.76 -1.72
C LEU A 6 -40.25 -17.61 -1.48
N SER A 7 -40.40 -16.52 -2.22
CA SER A 7 -39.71 -15.24 -2.04
C SER A 7 -40.37 -14.42 -0.93
N HIS A 8 -39.60 -14.00 0.08
CA HIS A 8 -40.00 -12.91 0.97
C HIS A 8 -39.03 -11.73 0.82
N ASP A 9 -39.59 -10.68 0.24
CA ASP A 9 -39.09 -9.32 0.19
C ASP A 9 -39.30 -8.68 1.58
N SER A 10 -38.25 -8.13 2.17
CA SER A 10 -38.32 -7.37 3.42
C SER A 10 -37.33 -6.22 3.34
N THR A 11 -37.84 -5.09 2.89
CA THR A 11 -37.22 -3.77 3.03
C THR A 11 -37.29 -3.36 4.49
N MET A 12 -36.16 -3.37 5.18
CA MET A 12 -36.00 -2.66 6.45
C MET A 12 -35.18 -1.40 6.24
N ASP A 13 -35.88 -0.26 6.34
CA ASP A 13 -35.33 1.04 6.70
C ASP A 13 -34.57 0.92 8.02
N VAL A 14 -33.29 1.30 8.02
CA VAL A 14 -32.51 1.47 9.24
C VAL A 14 -32.04 2.91 9.31
N SER A 15 -32.72 3.67 10.17
CA SER A 15 -32.35 5.01 10.60
C SER A 15 -30.96 5.00 11.23
N ILE A 16 -30.05 5.82 10.71
CA ILE A 16 -28.74 6.08 11.33
C ILE A 16 -28.91 7.20 12.34
N MET A 17 -28.98 6.83 13.62
CA MET A 17 -28.90 7.76 14.74
C MET A 17 -27.45 8.26 14.91
N GLY A 18 -27.28 9.58 14.82
CA GLY A 18 -26.03 10.26 15.14
C GLY A 18 -25.79 10.33 16.65
N MET A 19 -24.52 10.33 17.04
CA MET A 19 -24.08 10.88 18.32
C MET A 19 -22.91 11.83 18.09
N ALA A 20 -23.26 13.13 18.02
CA ALA A 20 -22.32 14.21 18.21
C ALA A 20 -21.93 14.28 19.69
N SER A 21 -20.63 14.29 19.98
CA SER A 21 -20.14 14.66 21.31
C SER A 21 -19.29 15.90 21.14
N SER A 22 -19.90 17.03 21.49
CA SER A 22 -19.35 18.37 21.54
C SER A 22 -18.42 18.49 22.76
N THR A 23 -17.23 19.05 22.59
CA THR A 23 -16.58 19.87 23.62
C THR A 23 -15.49 20.71 22.95
N THR A 24 -15.76 22.00 22.84
CA THR A 24 -14.83 23.04 22.40
C THR A 24 -14.57 23.92 23.62
N SER A 25 -13.31 24.08 24.02
CA SER A 25 -12.88 25.23 24.82
C SER A 25 -11.34 25.36 24.77
N ILE A 26 -10.84 26.27 23.93
CA ILE A 26 -9.55 26.91 24.14
C ILE A 26 -9.83 28.41 24.07
N SER A 27 -9.77 29.07 25.22
CA SER A 27 -9.81 30.52 25.36
C SER A 27 -8.39 31.04 25.37
N THR A 28 -8.02 31.80 24.34
CA THR A 28 -6.84 32.66 24.31
C THR A 28 -7.14 33.94 25.09
N SER A 29 -6.32 34.24 26.08
CA SER A 29 -6.34 35.48 26.84
C SER A 29 -5.64 36.60 26.04
N ALA A 30 -6.41 37.59 25.62
CA ALA A 30 -5.90 38.91 25.25
C ALA A 30 -6.70 39.96 26.04
N THR A 31 -5.99 40.72 26.86
CA THR A 31 -6.48 41.79 27.71
C THR A 31 -6.85 42.99 26.84
N THR A 32 -8.07 43.50 26.97
CA THR A 32 -8.38 44.91 26.71
C THR A 32 -9.68 45.28 27.40
N GLU A 33 -9.61 46.35 28.18
CA GLU A 33 -10.67 46.94 28.98
C GLU A 33 -11.72 47.59 28.07
N THR A 34 -13.02 47.37 28.31
CA THR A 34 -14.04 48.42 28.11
C THR A 34 -15.29 48.15 28.95
N THR A 35 -15.87 49.24 29.39
CA THR A 35 -16.89 49.46 30.42
C THR A 35 -18.31 49.04 30.05
N GLY A 36 -18.99 48.48 31.06
CA GLY A 36 -20.39 48.74 31.43
C GLY A 36 -21.50 48.51 30.42
N THR A 37 -22.30 47.45 30.61
CA THR A 37 -23.78 47.49 30.58
C THR A 37 -24.32 46.25 31.29
N THR A 38 -25.24 46.48 32.23
CA THR A 38 -25.96 45.49 33.03
C THR A 38 -26.86 44.62 32.15
N ALA A 39 -26.50 43.35 31.99
CA ALA A 39 -27.41 42.31 31.52
C ALA A 39 -27.46 41.21 32.60
N THR A 40 -28.64 41.02 33.17
CA THR A 40 -28.97 39.97 34.14
C THR A 40 -28.97 38.63 33.42
N THR A 41 -27.79 38.08 33.16
CA THR A 41 -27.62 36.75 32.62
C THR A 41 -27.86 35.74 33.73
N ALA A 42 -28.90 34.92 33.57
CA ALA A 42 -29.11 33.74 34.39
C ALA A 42 -27.81 32.92 34.41
N ARG A 43 -27.11 32.96 35.55
CA ARG A 43 -26.06 32.00 35.88
C ARG A 43 -26.76 30.65 36.02
N MET A 44 -26.88 29.92 34.91
CA MET A 44 -26.97 28.48 34.99
C MET A 44 -25.71 28.06 35.73
N ALA A 45 -25.89 27.61 36.97
CA ALA A 45 -24.88 26.84 37.67
C ALA A 45 -24.58 25.65 36.75
N THR A 46 -23.53 25.78 35.96
CA THR A 46 -22.81 24.62 35.45
C THR A 46 -22.21 24.01 36.70
N ASP A 47 -23.04 23.21 37.39
CA ASP A 47 -22.57 22.26 38.37
C ASP A 47 -21.42 21.56 37.68
N THR A 48 -20.24 21.87 38.19
CA THR A 48 -19.02 21.26 37.74
C THR A 48 -19.19 19.84 38.23
N ILE A 49 -19.76 18.98 37.39
CA ILE A 49 -19.81 17.55 37.61
C ILE A 49 -18.35 17.17 37.68
N LYS A 50 -17.77 17.21 38.89
CA LYS A 50 -16.44 16.71 39.18
C LYS A 50 -16.51 15.29 38.69
N ALA A 51 -15.88 15.01 37.55
CA ALA A 51 -15.84 13.71 36.94
C ALA A 51 -15.44 12.73 38.05
N GLN A 52 -16.40 11.96 38.56
CA GLN A 52 -16.10 11.01 39.61
C GLN A 52 -15.08 10.05 39.02
N ASP A 53 -13.88 10.02 39.61
CA ASP A 53 -12.87 9.05 39.22
C ASP A 53 -13.52 7.66 39.23
N SER A 54 -13.52 7.02 38.06
CA SER A 54 -14.09 5.69 37.86
C SER A 54 -13.58 4.75 38.96
N ARG A 55 -14.48 3.99 39.59
CA ARG A 55 -14.12 3.02 40.63
C ARG A 55 -13.04 2.03 40.16
N LEU A 56 -13.05 1.70 38.85
CA LEU A 56 -12.02 0.87 38.22
C LEU A 56 -10.62 1.49 38.36
N LEU A 57 -10.49 2.80 38.22
CA LEU A 57 -9.20 3.52 38.29
C LEU A 57 -8.68 3.71 39.71
N ARG A 58 -9.50 3.37 40.72
CA ARG A 58 -9.16 3.38 42.15
C ARG A 58 -8.74 2.01 42.67
N LEU A 59 -8.91 0.95 41.87
CA LEU A 59 -8.45 -0.39 42.25
C LEU A 59 -6.91 -0.41 42.35
N PRO A 60 -6.33 -1.30 43.19
CA PRO A 60 -4.90 -1.56 43.21
C PRO A 60 -4.37 -1.89 41.80
N GLU A 61 -3.14 -1.48 41.52
CA GLU A 61 -2.53 -1.62 40.20
C GLU A 61 -2.50 -3.08 39.72
N GLU A 62 -2.22 -4.01 40.63
CA GLU A 62 -2.16 -5.45 40.36
C GLU A 62 -3.53 -5.99 39.90
N ILE A 63 -4.61 -5.50 40.50
CA ILE A 63 -5.97 -5.91 40.15
C ILE A 63 -6.36 -5.30 38.80
N LYS A 64 -6.03 -4.03 38.56
CA LYS A 64 -6.28 -3.38 37.25
C LYS A 64 -5.53 -4.09 36.13
N GLN A 65 -4.25 -4.41 36.33
CA GLN A 65 -3.45 -5.13 35.33
C GLN A 65 -4.01 -6.52 35.04
N LYS A 66 -4.48 -7.26 36.06
CA LYS A 66 -5.17 -8.54 35.84
C LYS A 66 -6.44 -8.37 35.03
N ILE A 67 -7.30 -7.41 35.38
CA ILE A 67 -8.53 -7.13 34.64
C ILE A 67 -8.21 -6.75 33.19
N PHE A 68 -7.29 -5.81 32.97
CA PHE A 68 -6.91 -5.41 31.62
C PHE A 68 -6.27 -6.53 30.83
N THR A 69 -5.42 -7.36 31.45
CA THR A 69 -4.85 -8.54 30.81
C THR A 69 -5.96 -9.47 30.29
N LEU A 70 -6.93 -9.80 31.14
CA LEU A 70 -8.06 -10.64 30.74
C LEU A 70 -8.88 -10.02 29.60
N VAL A 71 -9.07 -8.70 29.62
CA VAL A 71 -9.85 -7.98 28.59
C VAL A 71 -9.11 -7.88 27.26
N VAL A 72 -7.78 -7.75 27.26
CA VAL A 72 -7.00 -7.61 26.02
C VAL A 72 -6.60 -8.94 25.40
N THR A 73 -6.72 -10.04 26.13
CA THR A 73 -6.51 -11.38 25.60
C THR A 73 -7.65 -11.76 24.68
N VAL A 74 -7.30 -12.17 23.47
CA VAL A 74 -8.20 -12.65 22.43
C VAL A 74 -8.36 -14.15 22.58
N ASP A 75 -9.56 -14.65 22.32
CA ASP A 75 -9.81 -16.08 22.23
C ASP A 75 -9.13 -16.65 20.99
N GLY A 76 -7.98 -17.31 21.20
CA GLY A 76 -7.17 -17.90 20.14
C GLY A 76 -6.08 -16.98 19.59
N PRO A 77 -5.31 -17.45 18.59
CA PRO A 77 -4.19 -16.70 18.05
C PRO A 77 -4.66 -15.50 17.22
N VAL A 78 -3.98 -14.38 17.39
CA VAL A 78 -4.11 -13.19 16.54
C VAL A 78 -3.43 -13.49 15.21
N THR A 79 -4.09 -13.22 14.09
CA THR A 79 -3.57 -13.47 12.74
C THR A 79 -3.43 -12.14 11.97
N PRO A 80 -2.30 -11.42 12.14
CA PRO A 80 -2.13 -10.13 11.48
C PRO A 80 -2.05 -10.28 9.97
N MET A 81 -2.86 -9.52 9.23
CA MET A 81 -2.78 -9.43 7.77
C MET A 81 -2.83 -7.97 7.34
N GLN A 82 -1.95 -7.56 6.42
CA GLN A 82 -1.94 -6.19 5.93
C GLN A 82 -3.25 -5.82 5.23
N LEU A 83 -3.76 -4.61 5.49
CA LEU A 83 -4.93 -4.07 4.80
C LEU A 83 -4.70 -3.92 3.29
N ARG A 84 -3.46 -3.62 2.89
CA ARG A 84 -2.98 -3.47 1.52
C ARG A 84 -1.51 -3.86 1.49
N ALA A 85 -1.02 -4.33 0.36
CA ALA A 85 0.41 -4.62 0.19
C ALA A 85 1.26 -3.41 0.64
N LYS A 86 2.36 -3.67 1.35
CA LYS A 86 3.28 -2.65 1.90
C LYS A 86 2.68 -1.72 2.96
N SER A 87 1.41 -1.87 3.33
CA SER A 87 0.75 -1.03 4.34
C SER A 87 1.25 -1.35 5.75
N ASN A 88 1.35 -0.31 6.58
CA ASN A 88 1.60 -0.46 8.02
C ASN A 88 0.33 -0.76 8.86
N LYS A 89 -0.82 -0.95 8.21
CA LYS A 89 -2.10 -1.23 8.86
C LYS A 89 -2.48 -2.68 8.66
N PHE A 90 -2.93 -3.32 9.73
CA PHE A 90 -3.26 -4.74 9.75
C PHE A 90 -4.68 -4.95 10.26
N ILE A 91 -5.37 -5.92 9.68
CA ILE A 91 -6.45 -6.65 10.35
C ILE A 91 -5.84 -7.72 11.25
N TRP A 92 -6.64 -8.27 12.16
CA TRP A 92 -6.14 -9.15 13.23
C TRP A 92 -6.78 -10.54 13.22
N SER A 93 -7.80 -10.75 12.39
CA SER A 93 -8.44 -12.05 12.17
C SER A 93 -8.61 -12.33 10.68
N LYS A 94 -8.35 -13.58 10.29
CA LYS A 94 -8.64 -14.12 8.95
C LYS A 94 -10.11 -13.99 8.55
N ASP A 95 -11.03 -13.95 9.51
CA ASP A 95 -12.48 -13.86 9.22
C ASP A 95 -12.87 -12.46 8.70
N GLN A 96 -11.99 -11.46 8.87
CA GLN A 96 -12.13 -10.15 8.24
C GLN A 96 -11.81 -10.18 6.73
N TYR A 97 -11.38 -11.34 6.20
CA TYR A 97 -11.11 -11.55 4.78
C TYR A 97 -12.27 -12.31 4.13
N VAL A 98 -13.27 -11.56 3.65
CA VAL A 98 -14.55 -12.11 3.18
C VAL A 98 -14.53 -12.27 1.66
N LYS A 99 -15.09 -13.38 1.15
CA LYS A 99 -15.26 -13.58 -0.29
C LYS A 99 -16.24 -12.54 -0.85
N ASP A 100 -15.82 -11.82 -1.86
CA ASP A 100 -16.66 -10.86 -2.57
C ASP A 100 -17.57 -11.60 -3.54
N GLY A 101 -18.87 -11.66 -3.22
CA GLY A 101 -19.87 -12.38 -4.01
C GLY A 101 -20.00 -11.88 -5.45
N ALA A 102 -19.71 -10.59 -5.70
CA ALA A 102 -19.85 -10.00 -7.03
C ALA A 102 -18.68 -10.33 -7.97
N THR A 103 -17.45 -10.29 -7.46
CA THR A 103 -16.24 -10.50 -8.28
C THR A 103 -15.66 -11.91 -8.17
N GLY A 104 -16.16 -12.72 -7.23
CA GLY A 104 -15.53 -13.97 -6.81
C GLY A 104 -14.18 -13.75 -6.11
N GLY A 105 -13.74 -12.50 -5.95
CA GLY A 105 -12.53 -12.12 -5.28
C GLY A 105 -12.66 -12.19 -3.75
N TYR A 106 -11.70 -11.60 -3.06
CA TYR A 106 -11.79 -11.40 -1.61
C TYR A 106 -11.64 -9.92 -1.32
N LYS A 107 -12.40 -9.44 -0.34
CA LYS A 107 -12.33 -8.07 0.16
C LYS A 107 -12.15 -8.11 1.67
N ILE A 108 -11.50 -7.09 2.21
CA ILE A 108 -11.40 -6.93 3.66
C ILE A 108 -12.67 -6.27 4.16
N ASP A 109 -13.37 -6.95 5.06
CA ASP A 109 -14.49 -6.43 5.82
C ASP A 109 -14.09 -6.32 7.28
N VAL A 110 -13.76 -5.10 7.71
CA VAL A 110 -13.35 -4.83 9.09
C VAL A 110 -14.48 -5.14 10.09
N SER A 111 -15.74 -5.08 9.65
CA SER A 111 -16.92 -5.32 10.49
C SER A 111 -17.30 -6.79 10.65
N ALA A 112 -16.68 -7.68 9.87
CA ALA A 112 -16.95 -9.12 9.94
C ALA A 112 -16.57 -9.75 11.30
N VAL A 113 -15.72 -9.07 12.09
CA VAL A 113 -15.35 -9.49 13.44
C VAL A 113 -15.51 -8.31 14.40
N LYS A 114 -15.98 -8.58 15.62
CA LYS A 114 -16.10 -7.59 16.71
C LYS A 114 -14.75 -6.87 16.89
N PRO A 115 -14.70 -5.53 16.99
CA PRO A 115 -13.45 -4.82 17.28
C PRO A 115 -12.77 -5.36 18.54
N LEU A 116 -11.43 -5.46 18.54
CA LEU A 116 -10.65 -5.89 19.70
C LEU A 116 -11.00 -5.04 20.93
N ASP A 117 -11.21 -5.68 22.07
CA ASP A 117 -11.59 -4.99 23.31
C ASP A 117 -10.50 -4.01 23.77
N VAL A 118 -9.23 -4.25 23.44
CA VAL A 118 -8.13 -3.28 23.65
C VAL A 118 -8.39 -1.93 22.95
N VAL A 119 -9.00 -1.94 21.77
CA VAL A 119 -9.31 -0.71 21.01
C VAL A 119 -10.43 0.06 21.68
N ALA A 120 -11.46 -0.63 22.16
CA ALA A 120 -12.55 -0.02 22.92
C ALA A 120 -12.04 0.54 24.26
N LEU A 121 -11.23 -0.24 24.98
CA LEU A 121 -10.68 0.11 26.28
C LEU A 121 -9.77 1.36 26.20
N THR A 122 -8.93 1.45 25.17
CA THR A 122 -8.04 2.59 24.96
C THR A 122 -8.75 3.87 24.52
N ALA A 123 -10.05 3.79 24.17
CA ALA A 123 -10.88 4.94 23.87
C ALA A 123 -11.60 5.51 25.11
N VAL A 124 -11.62 4.81 26.24
CA VAL A 124 -12.36 5.20 27.45
C VAL A 124 -11.84 6.51 28.06
N CYS A 125 -10.56 6.54 28.45
CA CYS A 125 -9.91 7.75 28.95
C CYS A 125 -8.38 7.69 28.80
N LYS A 126 -7.70 8.83 28.99
CA LYS A 126 -6.24 8.94 28.87
C LYS A 126 -5.49 8.01 29.81
N LYS A 127 -5.96 7.85 31.05
CA LYS A 127 -5.31 6.99 32.07
C LYS A 127 -5.36 5.51 31.65
N VAL A 128 -6.52 5.02 31.22
CA VAL A 128 -6.67 3.66 30.67
C VAL A 128 -5.82 3.47 29.42
N TYR A 129 -5.78 4.45 28.51
CA TYR A 129 -4.89 4.41 27.35
C TYR A 129 -3.43 4.21 27.77
N GLN A 130 -2.96 4.98 28.74
CA GLN A 130 -1.58 4.88 29.25
C GLN A 130 -1.32 3.49 29.86
N GLU A 131 -2.22 3.02 30.73
CA GLU A 131 -2.07 1.74 31.43
C GLU A 131 -2.18 0.52 30.51
N VAL A 132 -2.88 0.62 29.38
CA VAL A 132 -3.11 -0.52 28.47
C VAL A 132 -2.19 -0.48 27.24
N SER A 133 -2.04 0.69 26.61
CA SER A 133 -1.26 0.81 25.36
C SER A 133 0.23 0.93 25.61
N LEU A 134 0.67 1.69 26.64
CA LEU A 134 2.10 1.93 26.91
C LEU A 134 2.77 0.78 27.64
N THR A 135 1.99 -0.05 28.34
CA THR A 135 2.46 -1.30 28.95
C THR A 135 2.47 -2.47 27.96
N HIS A 136 1.95 -2.25 26.74
CA HIS A 136 1.90 -3.21 25.65
C HIS A 136 1.21 -4.54 26.01
N LEU A 137 0.20 -4.51 26.89
CA LEU A 137 -0.48 -5.72 27.38
C LEU A 137 -1.00 -6.61 26.25
N PHE A 138 -1.52 -6.02 25.17
CA PHE A 138 -1.98 -6.79 24.00
C PHE A 138 -0.88 -7.68 23.40
N TYR A 139 0.36 -7.18 23.31
CA TYR A 139 1.49 -7.94 22.75
C TYR A 139 2.02 -9.00 23.73
N LYS A 140 1.95 -8.71 25.05
CA LYS A 140 2.37 -9.62 26.11
C LYS A 140 1.48 -10.84 26.24
N SER A 141 0.17 -10.64 26.10
CA SER A 141 -0.83 -11.61 26.52
C SER A 141 -1.41 -12.46 25.39
N ASN A 142 -1.14 -12.11 24.13
CA ASN A 142 -1.66 -12.81 22.97
C ASN A 142 -0.59 -13.59 22.22
N GLU A 143 -1.00 -14.71 21.63
CA GLU A 143 -0.23 -15.44 20.63
C GLU A 143 -0.46 -14.83 19.25
N PHE A 144 0.61 -14.69 18.46
CA PHE A 144 0.52 -14.23 17.07
C PHE A 144 0.84 -15.36 16.11
N GLU A 145 -0.07 -15.64 15.18
CA GLU A 145 0.05 -16.72 14.20
C GLU A 145 0.22 -16.17 12.78
N PHE A 146 1.25 -16.68 12.10
CA PHE A 146 1.61 -16.34 10.73
C PHE A 146 1.71 -17.63 9.90
N ARG A 147 0.56 -18.15 9.49
CA ARG A 147 0.44 -19.34 8.62
C ARG A 147 0.14 -18.98 7.18
N LEU A 148 0.69 -19.77 6.26
CA LEU A 148 0.51 -19.57 4.82
C LEU A 148 -0.95 -19.79 4.39
N ASP A 149 -1.63 -20.73 5.04
CA ASP A 149 -3.01 -21.13 4.70
C ASP A 149 -4.02 -19.98 4.89
N ASN A 150 -3.65 -18.98 5.70
CA ASN A 150 -4.44 -17.78 5.92
C ASN A 150 -4.30 -16.74 4.79
N LEU A 151 -3.36 -16.90 3.86
CA LEU A 151 -3.04 -15.94 2.80
C LEU A 151 -3.58 -16.41 1.43
N ARG A 152 -4.91 -16.34 1.23
CA ARG A 152 -5.60 -16.82 0.01
C ARG A 152 -5.38 -15.98 -1.27
N ARG A 153 -4.68 -14.85 -1.21
CA ARG A 153 -4.22 -14.10 -2.40
C ARG A 153 -2.72 -13.83 -2.28
N GLY A 154 -1.96 -14.35 -3.23
CA GLY A 154 -0.63 -13.87 -3.59
C GLY A 154 0.39 -13.85 -2.45
N TRP A 155 1.04 -14.99 -2.23
CA TRP A 155 2.47 -15.12 -1.91
C TRP A 155 3.09 -14.09 -0.95
N ASN A 156 2.40 -13.67 0.11
CA ASN A 156 3.05 -12.81 1.08
C ASN A 156 3.84 -13.64 2.10
N GLU A 157 4.90 -14.28 1.61
CA GLU A 157 5.85 -15.09 2.39
C GLU A 157 6.53 -14.25 3.50
N SER A 158 6.37 -12.93 3.47
CA SER A 158 6.98 -11.99 4.41
C SER A 158 5.99 -11.41 5.43
N ALA A 159 4.77 -11.96 5.60
CA ALA A 159 3.77 -11.39 6.52
C ALA A 159 4.29 -11.18 7.95
N LEU A 160 5.07 -12.13 8.49
CA LEU A 160 5.72 -11.97 9.80
C LEU A 160 6.78 -10.85 9.76
N LEU A 161 7.64 -10.81 8.74
CA LEU A 161 8.66 -9.76 8.58
C LEU A 161 8.00 -8.38 8.50
N GLU A 162 7.02 -8.22 7.63
CA GLU A 162 6.26 -6.99 7.44
C GLU A 162 5.58 -6.56 8.74
N TYR A 163 4.96 -7.48 9.48
CA TYR A 163 4.34 -7.16 10.76
C TYR A 163 5.37 -6.68 11.79
N LEU A 164 6.47 -7.43 11.97
CA LEU A 164 7.52 -7.08 12.93
C LEU A 164 8.23 -5.76 12.57
N VAL A 165 8.38 -5.46 11.28
CA VAL A 165 8.94 -4.18 10.82
C VAL A 165 7.92 -3.06 10.97
N ALA A 166 6.62 -3.31 10.78
CA ALA A 166 5.59 -2.28 10.87
C ALA A 166 5.38 -1.75 12.30
N ILE A 167 5.41 -2.62 13.31
CA ILE A 167 5.21 -2.23 14.71
C ILE A 167 6.43 -1.51 15.32
N THR A 168 6.21 -0.76 16.40
CA THR A 168 7.28 -0.03 17.10
C THR A 168 8.26 -1.00 17.79
N GLY A 169 9.47 -0.53 18.06
CA GLY A 169 10.48 -1.29 18.80
C GLY A 169 9.97 -1.83 20.14
N PRO A 170 9.40 -0.97 21.02
CA PRO A 170 8.89 -1.43 22.31
C PRO A 170 7.76 -2.46 22.19
N ARG A 171 6.81 -2.29 21.26
CA ARG A 171 5.75 -3.28 21.02
C ARG A 171 6.30 -4.63 20.58
N ARG A 172 7.28 -4.62 19.67
CA ARG A 172 7.96 -5.84 19.20
C ARG A 172 8.69 -6.55 20.34
N GLN A 173 9.35 -5.79 21.20
CA GLN A 173 10.01 -6.31 22.39
C GLN A 173 9.05 -6.96 23.38
N GLU A 174 7.75 -6.71 23.29
CA GLU A 174 6.76 -7.23 24.23
C GLU A 174 5.96 -8.41 23.68
N ILE A 175 6.21 -8.83 22.43
CA ILE A 175 5.60 -10.06 21.88
C ILE A 175 6.16 -11.27 22.61
N SER A 176 5.28 -12.09 23.20
CA SER A 176 5.68 -13.23 24.03
C SER A 176 5.60 -14.59 23.33
N SER A 177 4.70 -14.76 22.37
CA SER A 177 4.45 -16.04 21.69
C SER A 177 4.17 -15.84 20.21
N ILE A 178 4.90 -16.56 19.34
CA ILE A 178 4.72 -16.53 17.88
C ILE A 178 4.60 -17.96 17.35
N THR A 179 3.62 -18.18 16.49
CA THR A 179 3.50 -19.34 15.61
C THR A 179 3.80 -18.92 14.18
N TYR A 180 4.76 -19.58 13.52
CA TYR A 180 5.25 -19.20 12.19
C TYR A 180 5.42 -20.40 11.26
N ASP A 181 4.87 -20.29 10.05
CA ASP A 181 5.14 -21.21 8.95
C ASP A 181 6.45 -20.85 8.24
N TRP A 182 7.47 -21.68 8.39
CA TRP A 182 8.71 -21.53 7.66
C TRP A 182 8.53 -21.99 6.21
N HIS A 183 8.48 -21.02 5.28
CA HIS A 183 8.30 -21.20 3.84
C HIS A 183 9.50 -20.63 3.05
N LEU A 184 9.94 -21.30 1.96
CA LEU A 184 11.13 -20.93 1.14
C LEU A 184 10.84 -20.92 -0.37
N ARG A 185 9.60 -21.11 -0.82
CA ARG A 185 9.33 -21.48 -2.22
C ARG A 185 9.59 -20.35 -3.23
N TYR A 186 9.53 -19.07 -2.87
CA TYR A 186 9.67 -17.97 -3.86
C TYR A 186 10.65 -16.86 -3.51
N ARG A 187 10.99 -16.63 -2.23
CA ARG A 187 11.99 -15.62 -1.82
C ARG A 187 12.90 -16.13 -0.71
N HIS A 188 13.92 -16.88 -1.10
CA HIS A 188 14.92 -17.41 -0.17
C HIS A 188 15.55 -16.33 0.75
N GLU A 189 15.64 -15.08 0.30
CA GLU A 189 16.26 -13.97 1.06
C GLU A 189 15.44 -13.49 2.25
N ALA A 190 14.12 -13.72 2.25
CA ALA A 190 13.24 -13.21 3.31
C ALA A 190 13.45 -13.93 4.67
N CYS A 191 13.87 -15.20 4.67
CA CYS A 191 13.95 -16.00 5.90
C CYS A 191 15.00 -15.49 6.88
N GLU A 192 16.18 -15.09 6.40
CA GLU A 192 17.23 -14.49 7.23
C GLU A 192 16.72 -13.19 7.89
N HIS A 193 15.98 -12.38 7.14
CA HIS A 193 15.38 -11.14 7.62
C HIS A 193 14.28 -11.39 8.67
N VAL A 194 13.42 -12.39 8.46
CA VAL A 194 12.40 -12.81 9.45
C VAL A 194 13.07 -13.19 10.77
N PHE A 195 14.04 -14.10 10.74
CA PHE A 195 14.71 -14.57 11.96
C PHE A 195 15.56 -13.48 12.62
N THR A 196 16.16 -12.59 11.82
CA THR A 196 16.81 -11.38 12.33
C THR A 196 15.81 -10.52 13.12
N MET A 197 14.63 -10.25 12.57
CA MET A 197 13.61 -9.46 13.27
C MET A 197 13.01 -10.18 14.48
N LEU A 198 12.89 -11.52 14.45
CA LEU A 198 12.50 -12.32 15.61
C LEU A 198 13.50 -12.18 16.76
N SER A 199 14.81 -12.12 16.46
CA SER A 199 15.83 -11.89 17.50
C SER A 199 15.69 -10.53 18.21
N GLN A 200 14.99 -9.57 17.59
CA GLN A 200 14.70 -8.26 18.18
C GLN A 200 13.48 -8.30 19.11
N CYS A 201 12.79 -9.44 19.24
CA CYS A 201 11.67 -9.64 20.15
C CYS A 201 12.19 -10.08 21.53
N SER A 202 12.74 -9.14 22.31
CA SER A 202 13.35 -9.45 23.62
C SER A 202 12.38 -10.03 24.65
N GLY A 203 11.07 -9.90 24.46
CA GLY A 203 10.02 -10.51 25.28
C GLY A 203 9.55 -11.88 24.78
N LEU A 204 10.03 -12.34 23.62
CA LEU A 204 9.64 -13.64 23.06
C LEU A 204 10.05 -14.76 24.04
N LYS A 205 9.08 -15.58 24.42
CA LYS A 205 9.22 -16.73 25.34
C LYS A 205 8.95 -18.05 24.63
N ALA A 206 8.03 -18.07 23.67
CA ALA A 206 7.65 -19.26 22.93
C ALA A 206 7.69 -19.01 21.41
N LEU A 207 8.27 -19.97 20.68
CA LEU A 207 8.26 -19.99 19.21
C LEU A 207 7.77 -21.37 18.74
N ASN A 208 6.65 -21.40 18.03
CA ASN A 208 6.14 -22.59 17.37
C ASN A 208 6.42 -22.50 15.86
N LEU A 209 7.36 -23.32 15.39
CA LEU A 209 7.84 -23.30 14.02
C LEU A 209 7.26 -24.47 13.24
N HIS A 210 6.43 -24.16 12.25
CA HIS A 210 5.90 -25.15 11.31
C HIS A 210 6.81 -25.20 10.09
N VAL A 211 7.55 -26.29 9.93
CA VAL A 211 8.53 -26.46 8.86
C VAL A 211 7.90 -27.24 7.72
N LYS A 212 7.78 -26.61 6.57
CA LYS A 212 7.12 -27.20 5.40
C LYS A 212 8.13 -28.02 4.60
N SER A 213 7.62 -29.02 3.88
CA SER A 213 8.41 -30.01 3.14
C SER A 213 9.52 -29.42 2.25
N TYR A 214 9.20 -28.46 1.38
CA TYR A 214 10.17 -27.92 0.42
C TYR A 214 11.35 -27.19 1.10
N VAL A 215 11.20 -26.70 2.35
CA VAL A 215 12.32 -26.12 3.12
C VAL A 215 13.39 -27.19 3.35
N LEU A 216 12.96 -28.37 3.79
CA LEU A 216 13.82 -29.48 4.16
C LEU A 216 14.33 -30.24 2.92
N SER A 217 13.49 -30.36 1.89
CA SER A 217 13.84 -31.03 0.64
C SER A 217 14.93 -30.27 -0.13
N SER A 218 14.95 -28.93 -0.07
CA SER A 218 15.99 -28.12 -0.73
C SER A 218 17.37 -28.23 -0.08
N ALA A 219 17.47 -28.67 1.18
CA ALA A 219 18.72 -28.72 1.91
C ALA A 219 19.26 -30.15 1.96
N SER A 220 20.49 -30.34 1.48
CA SER A 220 21.23 -31.60 1.61
C SER A 220 21.48 -31.97 3.08
N ASN A 221 21.64 -30.97 3.94
CA ASN A 221 21.86 -31.10 5.38
C ASN A 221 21.10 -29.98 6.12
N VAL A 222 20.52 -30.30 7.29
CA VAL A 222 19.84 -29.33 8.16
C VAL A 222 20.74 -28.14 8.51
N ASN A 223 22.05 -28.35 8.66
CA ASN A 223 23.00 -27.26 8.95
C ASN A 223 23.12 -26.22 7.83
N ASN A 224 22.72 -26.58 6.60
CA ASN A 224 22.76 -25.70 5.44
C ASN A 224 21.42 -25.01 5.19
N LEU A 225 20.45 -25.13 6.10
CA LEU A 225 19.18 -24.41 6.00
C LEU A 225 19.42 -22.90 6.04
N ARG A 226 18.88 -22.20 5.04
CA ARG A 226 19.03 -20.75 4.91
C ARG A 226 18.34 -20.02 6.07
N GLY A 227 19.05 -19.10 6.72
CA GLY A 227 18.55 -18.40 7.92
C GLY A 227 18.65 -19.20 9.22
N LEU A 228 19.18 -20.44 9.20
CA LEU A 228 19.42 -21.20 10.43
C LEU A 228 20.36 -20.48 11.42
N PRO A 229 21.43 -19.77 11.00
CA PRO A 229 22.25 -19.01 11.94
C PRO A 229 21.46 -17.93 12.69
N GLU A 230 20.62 -17.18 11.99
CA GLU A 230 19.73 -16.16 12.54
C GLU A 230 18.65 -16.79 13.43
N LEU A 231 18.09 -17.94 13.04
CA LEU A 231 17.12 -18.67 13.85
C LEU A 231 17.74 -19.19 15.14
N LYS A 232 18.95 -19.78 15.09
CA LYS A 232 19.72 -20.18 16.28
C LYS A 232 19.93 -19.01 17.23
N HIS A 233 20.15 -17.81 16.70
CA HIS A 233 20.29 -16.59 17.49
C HIS A 233 18.95 -16.16 18.12
N ALA A 234 17.86 -16.17 17.33
CA ALA A 234 16.52 -15.78 17.77
C ALA A 234 15.94 -16.69 18.88
N VAL A 235 16.33 -17.97 18.92
CA VAL A 235 15.81 -18.93 19.90
C VAL A 235 16.54 -18.93 21.25
N LYS A 236 17.66 -18.20 21.38
CA LYS A 236 18.43 -18.13 22.63
C LYS A 236 17.58 -17.56 23.77
N GLY A 237 17.55 -18.25 24.91
CA GLY A 237 16.83 -17.83 26.10
C GLY A 237 15.29 -17.92 26.00
N LEU A 238 14.75 -18.60 24.97
CA LEU A 238 13.31 -18.89 24.92
C LEU A 238 12.93 -19.91 25.99
N SER A 239 11.76 -19.74 26.60
CA SER A 239 11.19 -20.67 27.57
C SER A 239 10.67 -21.95 26.90
N ALA A 240 10.18 -21.85 25.67
CA ALA A 240 9.68 -22.98 24.90
C ALA A 240 9.99 -22.81 23.41
N ILE A 241 10.25 -23.94 22.75
CA ILE A 241 10.31 -24.02 21.30
C ILE A 241 9.61 -25.29 20.84
N SER A 242 8.74 -25.16 19.84
CA SER A 242 8.12 -26.29 19.15
C SER A 242 8.55 -26.25 17.70
N VAL A 243 8.94 -27.40 17.15
CA VAL A 243 9.25 -27.55 15.73
C VAL A 243 8.38 -28.68 15.22
N VAL A 244 7.46 -28.36 14.31
CA VAL A 244 6.48 -29.29 13.77
C VAL A 244 6.73 -29.42 12.27
N TYR A 245 6.91 -30.64 11.79
CA TYR A 245 6.90 -30.89 10.36
C TYR A 245 5.45 -30.83 9.87
N ASP A 246 5.18 -29.88 8.99
CA ASP A 246 3.85 -29.69 8.42
C ASP A 246 3.79 -30.33 7.03
N LYS A 247 3.30 -31.58 7.01
CA LYS A 247 3.12 -32.35 5.77
C LYS A 247 2.07 -31.64 4.92
N PRO A 248 2.36 -31.29 3.66
CA PRO A 248 1.37 -30.66 2.80
C PRO A 248 0.13 -31.56 2.71
N PRO A 249 -1.09 -30.98 2.76
CA PRO A 249 -2.30 -31.75 2.54
C PRO A 249 -2.22 -32.42 1.16
N LYS A 250 -2.84 -33.60 1.01
CA LYS A 250 -2.91 -34.28 -0.28
C LYS A 250 -3.49 -33.32 -1.31
N SER A 251 -2.67 -32.94 -2.29
CA SER A 251 -3.07 -32.04 -3.36
C SER A 251 -3.80 -32.84 -4.44
N SER A 252 -4.73 -32.17 -5.14
CA SER A 252 -5.29 -32.69 -6.39
C SER A 252 -4.24 -32.85 -7.47
N TYR A 253 -3.09 -32.19 -7.32
CA TYR A 253 -1.97 -32.28 -8.24
C TYR A 253 -0.96 -33.36 -7.79
N PRO A 254 -0.79 -34.46 -8.55
CA PRO A 254 0.06 -35.57 -8.14
C PRO A 254 1.51 -35.20 -7.83
N TRP A 255 2.05 -34.17 -8.50
CA TRP A 255 3.44 -33.71 -8.30
C TRP A 255 3.65 -32.93 -6.99
N GLU A 256 2.58 -32.50 -6.31
CA GLU A 256 2.67 -31.88 -4.98
C GLU A 256 2.55 -32.91 -3.86
N ASN A 257 2.20 -34.16 -4.18
CA ASN A 257 2.11 -35.23 -3.21
C ASN A 257 3.51 -35.78 -2.93
N GLU A 258 3.96 -35.57 -1.70
CA GLU A 258 5.20 -36.09 -1.18
C GLU A 258 5.11 -37.61 -1.00
N SER A 259 6.11 -38.35 -1.48
CA SER A 259 6.19 -39.79 -1.22
C SER A 259 6.41 -40.05 0.28
N GLU A 260 5.99 -41.21 0.77
CA GLU A 260 6.14 -41.53 2.20
C GLU A 260 7.62 -41.56 2.64
N GLU A 261 8.51 -41.97 1.74
CA GLU A 261 9.97 -41.94 1.97
C GLU A 261 10.52 -40.52 2.15
N VAL A 262 10.07 -39.57 1.32
CA VAL A 262 10.48 -38.16 1.43
C VAL A 262 9.89 -37.56 2.71
N SER A 263 8.63 -37.89 3.04
CA SER A 263 7.98 -37.48 4.30
C SER A 263 8.73 -37.97 5.53
N GLU A 264 9.18 -39.23 5.53
CA GLU A 264 9.95 -39.81 6.64
C GLU A 264 11.35 -39.18 6.75
N THR A 265 12.00 -38.93 5.62
CA THR A 265 13.28 -38.20 5.57
C THR A 265 13.13 -36.79 6.15
N ASN A 266 12.06 -36.08 5.80
CA ASN A 266 11.78 -34.74 6.29
C ASN A 266 11.41 -34.72 7.79
N ARG A 267 10.72 -35.74 8.30
CA ARG A 267 10.54 -35.93 9.76
C ARG A 267 11.87 -36.06 10.49
N LYS A 268 12.78 -36.90 9.99
CA LYS A 268 14.13 -37.06 10.57
C LYS A 268 14.93 -35.75 10.56
N LYS A 269 14.89 -35.00 9.45
CA LYS A 269 15.50 -33.66 9.37
C LYS A 269 14.87 -32.67 10.35
N THR A 270 13.56 -32.75 10.57
CA THR A 270 12.86 -31.90 11.53
C THR A 270 13.27 -32.19 12.97
N GLU A 271 13.41 -33.47 13.34
CA GLU A 271 13.92 -33.86 14.66
C GLU A 271 15.38 -33.42 14.86
N GLN A 272 16.22 -33.53 13.82
CA GLN A 272 17.57 -32.99 13.86
C GLN A 272 17.57 -31.47 14.05
N LEU A 273 16.73 -30.73 13.33
CA LEU A 273 16.57 -29.28 13.48
C LEU A 273 16.12 -28.93 14.90
N LYS A 274 15.12 -29.64 15.44
CA LYS A 274 14.65 -29.47 16.81
C LYS A 274 15.79 -29.63 17.82
N SER A 275 16.61 -30.69 17.70
CA SER A 275 17.79 -30.89 18.55
C SER A 275 18.79 -29.73 18.46
N ILE A 276 19.05 -29.23 17.25
CA ILE A 276 19.94 -28.10 17.01
C ILE A 276 19.41 -26.82 17.69
N LEU A 277 18.12 -26.53 17.55
CA LEU A 277 17.51 -25.34 18.14
C LEU A 277 17.37 -25.43 19.66
N GLU A 278 17.11 -26.62 20.20
CA GLU A 278 17.10 -26.85 21.65
C GLU A 278 18.47 -26.58 22.29
N LYS A 279 19.55 -27.02 21.62
CA LYS A 279 20.92 -26.68 22.05
C LYS A 279 21.18 -25.18 21.99
N ALA A 280 20.72 -24.51 20.94
CA ALA A 280 20.87 -23.06 20.80
C ALA A 280 20.05 -22.30 21.86
N ARG A 281 18.85 -22.77 22.18
CA ARG A 281 17.93 -22.19 23.17
C ARG A 281 18.53 -22.08 24.56
N ALA A 282 19.37 -23.05 24.96
CA ALA A 282 20.08 -23.04 26.24
C ALA A 282 21.11 -21.89 26.38
N GLY A 283 21.47 -21.22 25.29
CA GLY A 283 22.36 -20.06 25.33
C GLY A 283 21.70 -18.81 25.94
N PRO A 284 22.49 -17.86 26.45
CA PRO A 284 21.97 -16.60 26.97
C PRO A 284 21.30 -15.80 25.85
N LYS A 285 20.24 -15.07 26.19
CA LYS A 285 19.53 -14.22 25.24
C LYS A 285 20.49 -13.22 24.61
N ALA A 286 20.44 -13.09 23.29
CA ALA A 286 21.32 -12.20 22.57
C ALA A 286 21.02 -10.72 22.88
N SER A 287 22.06 -9.89 22.83
CA SER A 287 21.89 -8.44 22.92
C SER A 287 21.30 -7.90 21.61
N LEU A 288 20.41 -6.91 21.73
CA LEU A 288 19.82 -6.20 20.59
C LEU A 288 20.87 -5.48 19.74
N SER A 289 22.02 -5.12 20.32
CA SER A 289 23.11 -4.38 19.66
C SER A 289 23.82 -5.15 18.55
N ASP A 290 23.78 -6.47 18.58
CA ASP A 290 24.79 -7.29 17.89
C ASP A 290 24.58 -7.37 16.37
N ASN A 291 23.48 -6.83 15.83
CA ASN A 291 23.11 -7.03 14.42
C ASN A 291 22.40 -5.84 13.76
N LEU A 292 22.73 -4.59 14.12
CA LEU A 292 22.05 -3.40 13.58
C LEU A 292 22.03 -3.35 12.04
N ALA A 293 23.12 -3.73 11.38
CA ALA A 293 23.19 -3.77 9.92
C ALA A 293 22.18 -4.77 9.31
N LYS A 294 22.05 -5.96 9.89
CA LYS A 294 21.07 -6.96 9.45
C LYS A 294 19.63 -6.52 9.72
N VAL A 295 19.39 -5.84 10.85
CA VAL A 295 18.08 -5.26 11.15
C VAL A 295 17.70 -4.21 10.11
N ASN A 296 18.62 -3.30 9.75
CA ASN A 296 18.37 -2.31 8.70
C ASN A 296 18.11 -2.98 7.34
N SER A 297 18.88 -4.03 6.99
CA SER A 297 18.63 -4.84 5.78
C SER A 297 17.23 -5.46 5.79
N ALA A 298 16.81 -6.04 6.91
CA ALA A 298 15.48 -6.63 7.06
C ALA A 298 14.36 -5.58 6.93
N MET A 299 14.58 -4.37 7.48
CA MET A 299 13.64 -3.26 7.34
C MET A 299 13.50 -2.77 5.89
N LEU A 300 14.62 -2.67 5.16
CA LEU A 300 14.62 -2.31 3.74
C LEU A 300 13.93 -3.38 2.89
N HIS A 301 14.21 -4.66 3.17
CA HIS A 301 13.62 -5.78 2.45
C HIS A 301 12.10 -5.90 2.66
N ALA A 302 11.59 -5.52 3.85
CA ALA A 302 10.15 -5.48 4.09
C ALA A 302 9.42 -4.47 3.19
N SER A 303 10.13 -3.47 2.65
CA SER A 303 9.63 -2.50 1.66
C SER A 303 8.27 -1.88 2.03
N LEU A 304 8.08 -1.58 3.32
CA LEU A 304 6.84 -1.02 3.81
C LEU A 304 6.75 0.47 3.48
N ASP A 305 5.57 0.90 3.04
CA ASP A 305 5.22 2.31 2.88
C ASP A 305 4.92 2.91 4.26
N ILE A 306 6.00 3.25 4.98
CA ILE A 306 5.95 3.90 6.27
C ILE A 306 6.32 5.37 6.07
N HIS A 307 5.35 6.21 5.70
CA HIS A 307 5.56 7.65 5.73
C HIS A 307 5.91 8.15 7.15
N GLY A 308 7.03 8.88 7.23
CA GLY A 308 7.78 9.26 8.42
C GLY A 308 7.11 10.14 9.48
N GLU A 309 5.78 10.30 9.48
CA GLU A 309 5.07 11.07 10.52
C GLU A 309 4.43 10.20 11.61
N GLY A 310 4.26 8.89 11.38
CA GLY A 310 3.58 7.99 12.32
C GLY A 310 4.46 7.37 13.41
N ARG A 311 5.78 7.56 13.34
CA ARG A 311 6.78 6.96 14.26
C ARG A 311 7.34 7.94 15.29
N LEU A 312 6.65 9.04 15.54
CA LEU A 312 7.11 10.06 16.48
C LEU A 312 7.10 9.51 17.93
N SER A 313 8.29 9.12 18.40
CA SER A 313 8.71 8.81 19.79
C SER A 313 8.24 7.50 20.42
N GLU A 314 8.99 7.05 21.45
CA GLU A 314 8.73 5.91 22.34
C GLU A 314 7.28 5.92 22.86
N ASP A 315 6.38 5.30 22.11
CA ASP A 315 4.96 5.01 22.36
C ASP A 315 4.04 6.13 22.87
N LYS A 316 4.57 7.33 23.09
CA LYS A 316 3.80 8.55 23.22
C LYS A 316 3.29 8.84 21.82
N LYS A 317 1.96 8.81 21.65
CA LYS A 317 1.34 9.67 20.65
C LYS A 317 1.99 11.03 20.87
N PRO A 318 2.70 11.62 19.88
CA PRO A 318 3.20 12.98 20.05
C PRO A 318 2.02 13.83 20.52
N GLY A 319 2.27 14.88 21.30
CA GLY A 319 1.28 15.89 21.74
C GLY A 319 0.60 16.65 20.59
N VAL A 320 0.54 16.02 19.43
CA VAL A 320 -0.04 16.36 18.17
C VAL A 320 -1.27 15.47 18.04
N ILE A 321 -2.42 16.10 18.24
CA ILE A 321 -3.73 15.73 17.70
C ILE A 321 -3.57 14.61 16.65
N ALA A 322 -4.01 13.39 16.97
CA ALA A 322 -3.86 12.21 16.12
C ALA A 322 -4.25 12.57 14.67
N SER A 323 -3.67 11.96 13.64
CA SER A 323 -4.09 12.23 12.25
C SER A 323 -5.62 12.12 12.08
N ARG A 324 -6.27 11.18 12.79
CA ARG A 324 -7.75 11.10 12.92
C ARG A 324 -8.40 12.29 13.62
N THR A 325 -7.76 12.89 14.61
CA THR A 325 -8.22 14.10 15.30
C THR A 325 -7.89 15.38 14.51
N ARG A 326 -6.79 15.43 13.72
CA ARG A 326 -6.50 16.55 12.79
C ARG A 326 -7.42 16.49 11.60
N GLN A 327 -7.69 15.29 11.11
CA GLN A 327 -8.71 15.04 10.09
C GLN A 327 -10.12 15.24 10.67
N ARG A 328 -10.40 14.94 11.94
CA ARG A 328 -11.67 15.32 12.58
C ARG A 328 -11.78 16.81 12.83
N VAL A 329 -10.70 17.51 13.17
CA VAL A 329 -10.70 18.97 13.36
C VAL A 329 -10.82 19.67 11.99
N LYS A 330 -10.12 19.18 10.95
CA LYS A 330 -10.33 19.61 9.56
C LYS A 330 -11.72 19.22 9.03
N ALA A 331 -12.20 18.01 9.33
CA ALA A 331 -13.54 17.53 8.93
C ALA A 331 -14.63 18.30 9.66
N ASN A 332 -14.48 18.60 10.95
CA ASN A 332 -15.39 19.45 11.71
C ASN A 332 -15.35 20.90 11.21
N ALA A 333 -14.22 21.38 10.69
CA ALA A 333 -14.13 22.64 9.95
C ALA A 333 -14.75 22.57 8.54
N THR A 334 -15.16 21.39 8.06
CA THR A 334 -15.81 21.14 6.77
C THR A 334 -17.18 20.42 6.91
N ILE A 335 -17.74 20.34 8.13
CA ILE A 335 -19.13 19.95 8.35
C ILE A 335 -19.97 21.17 8.01
N GLN A 336 -20.85 21.03 7.02
CA GLN A 336 -21.81 22.09 6.71
C GLN A 336 -22.80 22.27 7.87
N PRO A 337 -23.47 23.44 8.01
CA PRO A 337 -24.43 23.69 9.09
C PRO A 337 -25.56 22.64 9.19
N ASP A 338 -25.80 21.88 8.12
CA ASP A 338 -26.78 20.79 8.05
C ASP A 338 -26.28 19.44 8.60
N GLY A 339 -25.02 19.37 9.06
CA GLY A 339 -24.42 18.15 9.61
C GLY A 339 -23.85 17.18 8.58
N THR A 340 -23.84 17.54 7.29
CA THR A 340 -23.27 16.70 6.23
C THR A 340 -21.76 16.92 6.08
N PHE A 341 -21.04 15.84 5.78
CA PHE A 341 -19.62 15.93 5.41
C PHE A 341 -19.49 16.35 3.95
N LEU A 342 -18.67 17.37 3.65
CA LEU A 342 -18.27 17.63 2.28
C LEU A 342 -17.67 16.36 1.66
N LYS A 343 -18.27 15.88 0.56
CA LYS A 343 -17.78 14.72 -0.20
C LYS A 343 -16.35 15.03 -0.63
N ARG A 344 -15.37 14.35 -0.03
CA ARG A 344 -13.97 14.62 -0.31
C ARG A 344 -13.66 14.18 -1.73
N GLU A 345 -13.37 15.13 -2.61
CA GLU A 345 -12.84 14.81 -3.92
C GLU A 345 -11.53 14.05 -3.72
N PRO A 346 -11.36 12.87 -4.34
CA PRO A 346 -10.09 12.17 -4.32
C PRO A 346 -9.00 13.10 -4.85
N PRO A 347 -7.82 13.14 -4.20
CA PRO A 347 -6.75 14.03 -4.63
C PRO A 347 -6.38 13.72 -6.09
N LYS A 348 -5.96 14.73 -6.84
CA LYS A 348 -5.57 14.56 -8.24
C LYS A 348 -4.32 13.68 -8.39
N TYR A 349 -3.34 13.92 -7.52
CA TYR A 349 -2.08 13.17 -7.47
C TYR A 349 -2.02 12.33 -6.20
N ASP A 350 -1.35 11.19 -6.28
CA ASP A 350 -1.02 10.37 -5.12
C ASP A 350 0.17 10.96 -4.34
N MET A 351 0.74 10.16 -3.43
CA MET A 351 1.84 10.61 -2.56
C MET A 351 3.19 10.64 -3.29
N ASP A 352 3.32 9.91 -4.40
CA ASP A 352 4.51 9.87 -5.25
C ASP A 352 4.48 10.94 -6.35
N GLY A 353 3.37 11.70 -6.43
CA GLY A 353 3.15 12.73 -7.44
C GLY A 353 2.56 12.18 -8.74
N THR A 354 2.20 10.91 -8.79
CA THR A 354 1.57 10.26 -9.93
C THR A 354 0.09 10.61 -9.98
N LEU A 355 -0.46 10.74 -11.20
CA LEU A 355 -1.88 10.99 -11.39
C LEU A 355 -2.72 9.81 -10.89
N SER A 356 -3.58 10.07 -9.89
CA SER A 356 -4.43 9.04 -9.27
C SER A 356 -5.86 8.96 -9.82
N TRP A 357 -6.20 9.88 -10.74
CA TRP A 357 -7.48 9.90 -11.42
C TRP A 357 -7.44 9.00 -12.66
N ALA A 358 -8.57 8.35 -12.97
CA ALA A 358 -8.66 7.48 -14.14
C ALA A 358 -8.71 8.33 -15.42
N ILE A 359 -7.82 8.04 -16.38
CA ILE A 359 -7.78 8.77 -17.66
C ILE A 359 -8.87 8.21 -18.57
N LYS A 360 -9.78 9.07 -19.03
CA LYS A 360 -10.82 8.73 -20.00
C LYS A 360 -10.31 8.90 -21.43
N SER A 361 -9.65 10.02 -21.70
CA SER A 361 -9.10 10.34 -23.02
C SER A 361 -8.09 11.48 -22.95
N ILE A 362 -7.33 11.67 -24.03
CA ILE A 362 -6.42 12.80 -24.22
C ILE A 362 -6.91 13.60 -25.42
N SER A 363 -7.07 14.91 -25.26
CA SER A 363 -7.62 15.79 -26.31
C SER A 363 -6.56 16.60 -27.06
N ALA A 364 -5.39 16.83 -26.46
CA ALA A 364 -4.29 17.57 -27.08
C ALA A 364 -2.94 17.26 -26.42
N SER A 365 -1.85 17.63 -27.07
CA SER A 365 -0.51 17.67 -26.50
C SER A 365 0.18 19.01 -26.80
N ARG A 366 1.11 19.44 -25.95
CA ARG A 366 1.92 20.64 -26.17
C ARG A 366 3.33 20.48 -25.63
N GLU A 367 4.24 21.21 -26.24
CA GLU A 367 5.61 21.36 -25.76
C GLU A 367 5.64 22.24 -24.50
N ILE A 368 6.47 21.83 -23.54
CA ILE A 368 6.81 22.62 -22.37
C ILE A 368 8.31 22.57 -22.15
N VAL A 369 8.83 23.56 -21.43
CA VAL A 369 10.19 23.50 -20.87
C VAL A 369 10.03 23.01 -19.44
N THR A 370 10.63 21.88 -19.12
CA THR A 370 10.61 21.31 -17.76
C THR A 370 11.39 22.22 -16.80
N ASP A 371 11.21 22.03 -15.50
CA ASP A 371 11.95 22.77 -14.47
C ASP A 371 13.48 22.59 -14.58
N PHE A 372 13.93 21.53 -15.26
CA PHE A 372 15.34 21.24 -15.52
C PHE A 372 15.88 21.91 -16.80
N GLY A 373 15.03 22.61 -17.56
CA GLY A 373 15.38 23.24 -18.83
C GLY A 373 15.30 22.29 -20.04
N ASP A 374 14.98 21.01 -19.83
CA ASP A 374 14.81 20.04 -20.91
C ASP A 374 13.44 20.18 -21.58
N ALA A 375 13.33 19.79 -22.85
CA ALA A 375 12.06 19.73 -23.57
C ALA A 375 11.18 18.63 -22.98
N GLY A 376 9.97 19.00 -22.53
CA GLY A 376 8.95 18.11 -22.01
C GLY A 376 7.66 18.16 -22.83
N VAL A 377 6.71 17.27 -22.50
CA VAL A 377 5.37 17.28 -23.10
C VAL A 377 4.32 17.27 -22.01
N GLU A 378 3.31 18.13 -22.17
CA GLU A 378 2.05 18.01 -21.44
C GLU A 378 0.94 17.49 -22.34
N PHE A 379 0.06 16.69 -21.75
CA PHE A 379 -1.15 16.19 -22.36
C PHE A 379 -2.38 16.85 -21.72
N LYS A 380 -3.34 17.23 -22.55
CA LYS A 380 -4.66 17.71 -22.10
C LYS A 380 -5.53 16.49 -21.83
N LEU A 381 -5.64 16.12 -20.56
CA LEU A 381 -6.34 14.93 -20.10
C LEU A 381 -7.80 15.24 -19.82
N VAL A 382 -8.67 14.30 -20.15
CA VAL A 382 -10.04 14.20 -19.63
C VAL A 382 -10.04 13.01 -18.67
N CYS A 383 -10.32 13.26 -17.40
CA CYS A 383 -10.26 12.25 -16.33
C CYS A 383 -11.58 12.13 -15.58
N TRP A 384 -11.83 10.94 -15.03
CA TRP A 384 -12.83 10.74 -14.00
C TRP A 384 -12.20 10.98 -12.63
N LYS A 385 -12.76 11.92 -11.84
CA LYS A 385 -12.24 12.20 -10.50
C LYS A 385 -12.23 10.94 -9.62
N SER A 386 -13.25 10.09 -9.71
CA SER A 386 -13.32 8.84 -8.93
C SER A 386 -12.92 7.61 -9.76
N PRO A 387 -11.97 6.78 -9.29
CA PRO A 387 -11.59 5.55 -9.98
C PRO A 387 -12.66 4.44 -9.91
N ARG A 388 -13.79 4.66 -9.21
CA ARG A 388 -14.89 3.68 -9.20
C ARG A 388 -15.75 3.83 -10.45
N ARG A 389 -15.70 2.81 -11.32
CA ARG A 389 -16.39 2.69 -12.62
C ARG A 389 -17.94 2.79 -12.59
N TYR A 390 -18.57 3.03 -11.44
CA TYR A 390 -20.03 3.00 -11.31
C TYR A 390 -20.54 4.14 -10.43
N GLY A 391 -21.05 5.20 -11.05
CA GLY A 391 -21.88 6.23 -10.41
C GLY A 391 -21.34 7.66 -10.56
N THR A 392 -21.99 8.44 -11.44
CA THR A 392 -21.87 9.90 -11.63
C THR A 392 -20.44 10.44 -11.58
N SER A 393 -19.72 10.31 -12.69
CA SER A 393 -18.34 10.79 -12.80
C SER A 393 -18.31 12.28 -13.08
N ASP A 394 -17.91 13.08 -12.09
CA ASP A 394 -17.42 14.42 -12.36
C ASP A 394 -16.20 14.30 -13.26
N GLU A 395 -16.33 14.76 -14.51
CA GLU A 395 -15.23 14.83 -15.46
C GLU A 395 -14.43 16.10 -15.20
N ALA A 396 -13.12 15.99 -15.32
CA ALA A 396 -12.22 17.12 -15.22
C ALA A 396 -11.27 17.13 -16.41
N GLU A 397 -11.06 18.31 -16.98
CA GLU A 397 -10.09 18.52 -18.05
C GLU A 397 -8.93 19.40 -17.56
N PHE A 398 -7.69 18.95 -17.75
CA PHE A 398 -6.50 19.71 -17.35
C PHE A 398 -5.25 19.26 -18.12
N TRP A 399 -4.21 20.09 -18.08
CA TRP A 399 -2.89 19.75 -18.59
C TRP A 399 -2.07 18.99 -17.54
N ALA A 400 -1.39 17.93 -17.97
CA ALA A 400 -0.51 17.12 -17.13
C ALA A 400 0.78 16.78 -17.87
N ASP A 401 1.90 16.96 -17.18
CA ASP A 401 3.23 16.54 -17.65
C ASP A 401 3.30 15.01 -17.78
N ILE A 402 4.01 14.50 -18.79
CA ILE A 402 4.22 13.05 -18.97
C ILE A 402 4.87 12.37 -17.76
N THR A 403 5.66 13.10 -16.97
CA THR A 403 6.33 12.60 -15.78
C THR A 403 5.36 12.20 -14.66
N VAL A 404 4.17 12.81 -14.60
CA VAL A 404 3.13 12.43 -13.63
C VAL A 404 2.23 11.30 -14.12
N LEU A 405 2.45 10.78 -15.34
CA LEU A 405 1.67 9.69 -15.93
C LEU A 405 2.45 8.38 -15.87
N ASP A 406 2.15 7.54 -14.87
CA ASP A 406 2.74 6.21 -14.75
C ASP A 406 2.14 5.27 -15.81
N PRO A 407 2.97 4.66 -16.68
CA PRO A 407 2.47 3.72 -17.70
C PRO A 407 1.78 2.48 -17.11
N ASN A 408 2.07 2.13 -15.85
CA ASN A 408 1.46 0.99 -15.15
C ASN A 408 0.10 1.32 -14.53
N GLU A 409 -0.23 2.60 -14.36
CA GLU A 409 -1.43 3.02 -13.64
C GLU A 409 -2.52 3.59 -14.55
N PHE A 410 -3.78 3.37 -14.15
CA PHE A 410 -4.99 4.04 -14.64
C PHE A 410 -5.16 4.15 -16.17
N GLY A 411 -4.54 3.23 -16.93
CA GLY A 411 -4.65 3.20 -18.39
C GLY A 411 -3.88 4.32 -19.10
N ALA A 412 -2.88 4.94 -18.46
CA ALA A 412 -2.13 6.04 -19.08
C ALA A 412 -1.40 5.61 -20.37
N ALA A 413 -0.76 4.43 -20.36
CA ALA A 413 -0.13 3.85 -21.54
C ALA A 413 -1.11 3.67 -22.70
N GLU A 414 -2.28 3.12 -22.42
CA GLU A 414 -3.35 2.89 -23.38
C GLU A 414 -3.91 4.22 -23.92
N ALA A 415 -4.18 5.20 -23.05
CA ALA A 415 -4.73 6.49 -23.44
C ALA A 415 -3.76 7.31 -24.33
N ILE A 416 -2.45 7.27 -24.07
CA ILE A 416 -1.45 7.91 -24.93
C ILE A 416 -1.31 7.15 -26.26
N ALA A 417 -1.31 5.81 -26.22
CA ALA A 417 -1.29 4.99 -27.43
C ALA A 417 -2.53 5.24 -28.31
N ASP A 418 -3.70 5.44 -27.71
CA ASP A 418 -4.93 5.79 -28.41
C ASP A 418 -4.90 7.22 -28.97
N PHE A 419 -4.32 8.17 -28.24
CA PHE A 419 -4.16 9.55 -28.70
C PHE A 419 -3.37 9.62 -30.01
N TYR A 420 -2.22 8.94 -30.08
CA TYR A 420 -1.39 8.87 -31.29
C TYR A 420 -1.85 7.78 -32.29
N GLY A 421 -2.75 6.90 -31.85
CA GLY A 421 -3.28 5.79 -32.61
C GLY A 421 -4.06 6.22 -33.86
N ASP A 422 -4.21 5.29 -34.80
CA ASP A 422 -5.02 5.42 -36.01
C ASP A 422 -4.68 6.62 -36.93
N GLY A 423 -3.48 7.18 -36.80
CA GLY A 423 -3.06 8.29 -37.66
C GLY A 423 -3.64 9.66 -37.28
N LYS A 424 -4.49 9.76 -36.23
CA LYS A 424 -5.27 10.96 -35.93
C LYS A 424 -4.42 12.13 -35.45
N ASN A 425 -3.53 11.88 -34.50
CA ASN A 425 -2.66 12.90 -33.91
C ASN A 425 -1.18 12.57 -34.09
N VAL A 426 -0.82 11.85 -35.15
CA VAL A 426 0.57 11.42 -35.39
C VAL A 426 1.53 12.60 -35.56
N ASP A 427 1.04 13.75 -36.04
CA ASP A 427 1.83 14.97 -36.17
C ASP A 427 1.81 15.85 -34.89
N ALA A 428 1.13 15.41 -33.82
CA ALA A 428 1.10 16.14 -32.55
C ALA A 428 2.44 16.00 -31.79
N PHE A 429 2.77 17.01 -30.99
CA PHE A 429 4.04 17.08 -30.29
C PHE A 429 4.12 16.06 -29.14
N GLY A 430 5.31 15.47 -28.93
CA GLY A 430 5.64 14.70 -27.73
C GLY A 430 5.53 13.18 -27.85
N LEU A 431 5.35 12.64 -29.06
CA LEU A 431 5.37 11.20 -29.30
C LEU A 431 6.73 10.58 -28.92
N GLU A 432 7.84 11.21 -29.36
CA GLU A 432 9.20 10.79 -28.99
C GLU A 432 9.42 10.87 -27.49
N VAL A 433 9.03 12.00 -26.90
CA VAL A 433 9.25 12.31 -25.48
C VAL A 433 8.54 11.29 -24.61
N ALA A 434 7.30 10.91 -24.96
CA ALA A 434 6.55 9.87 -24.25
C ALA A 434 7.23 8.49 -24.34
N ILE A 435 7.67 8.09 -25.54
CA ILE A 435 8.38 6.82 -25.75
C ILE A 435 9.69 6.78 -24.94
N GLU A 436 10.44 7.88 -24.93
CA GLU A 436 11.73 7.97 -24.23
C GLU A 436 11.55 7.98 -22.71
N SER A 437 10.60 8.78 -22.21
CA SER A 437 10.29 8.87 -20.77
C SER A 437 9.91 7.51 -20.18
N TRP A 438 9.13 6.70 -20.90
CA TRP A 438 8.67 5.40 -20.39
C TRP A 438 9.67 4.26 -20.56
N LYS A 439 10.57 4.31 -21.54
CA LYS A 439 11.66 3.32 -21.67
C LYS A 439 12.54 3.23 -20.42
N GLN A 440 12.62 4.31 -19.64
CA GLN A 440 13.43 4.39 -18.43
C GLN A 440 12.72 3.87 -17.18
N ARG A 441 11.41 3.59 -17.25
CA ARG A 441 10.61 3.20 -16.08
C ARG A 441 10.53 1.68 -15.91
N PRO A 442 10.54 1.17 -14.66
CA PRO A 442 10.22 -0.21 -14.39
C PRO A 442 8.74 -0.50 -14.71
N VAL A 443 8.47 -1.67 -15.27
CA VAL A 443 7.14 -2.07 -15.73
C VAL A 443 6.67 -3.29 -14.94
N GLU A 444 5.54 -3.16 -14.25
CA GLU A 444 4.95 -4.25 -13.47
C GLU A 444 4.02 -5.13 -14.34
N ASP A 445 3.16 -4.52 -15.17
CA ASP A 445 2.33 -5.23 -16.16
C ASP A 445 2.96 -5.18 -17.55
N ARG A 446 3.83 -6.15 -17.81
CA ARG A 446 4.60 -6.24 -19.04
C ARG A 446 3.74 -6.31 -20.31
N ARG A 447 2.58 -6.97 -20.28
CA ARG A 447 1.79 -7.21 -21.50
C ARG A 447 1.08 -5.96 -22.00
N SER A 448 0.37 -5.26 -21.10
CA SER A 448 -0.36 -4.04 -21.47
C SER A 448 0.59 -2.92 -21.91
N TYR A 449 1.72 -2.81 -21.22
CA TYR A 449 2.78 -1.88 -21.56
C TYR A 449 3.42 -2.17 -22.92
N GLU A 450 3.85 -3.41 -23.17
CA GLU A 450 4.47 -3.81 -24.44
C GLU A 450 3.52 -3.52 -25.63
N TYR A 451 2.24 -3.85 -25.48
CA TYR A 451 1.22 -3.55 -26.50
C TYR A 451 1.10 -2.04 -26.79
N SER A 452 1.04 -1.21 -25.75
CA SER A 452 0.94 0.25 -25.89
C SER A 452 2.21 0.84 -26.51
N MET A 453 3.39 0.35 -26.11
CA MET A 453 4.67 0.78 -26.67
C MET A 453 4.82 0.41 -28.15
N ASP A 454 4.39 -0.79 -28.56
CA ASP A 454 4.41 -1.22 -29.95
C ASP A 454 3.52 -0.33 -30.83
N ARG A 455 2.36 0.10 -30.32
CA ARG A 455 1.48 1.05 -31.00
C ARG A 455 2.14 2.42 -31.15
N LEU A 456 2.75 2.96 -30.10
CA LEU A 456 3.46 4.24 -30.15
C LEU A 456 4.64 4.21 -31.13
N GLN A 457 5.44 3.14 -31.11
CA GLN A 457 6.54 2.96 -32.07
C GLN A 457 6.03 2.84 -33.51
N SER A 458 4.87 2.21 -33.72
CA SER A 458 4.27 2.11 -35.05
C SER A 458 3.77 3.46 -35.55
N ALA A 459 3.16 4.27 -34.67
CA ALA A 459 2.76 5.65 -34.98
C ALA A 459 3.98 6.51 -35.36
N LEU A 460 5.10 6.37 -34.64
CA LEU A 460 6.34 7.08 -34.93
C LEU A 460 6.88 6.74 -36.32
N LYS A 461 6.97 5.45 -36.65
CA LYS A 461 7.38 4.99 -37.99
C LYS A 461 6.47 5.53 -39.09
N ALA A 462 5.16 5.61 -38.84
CA ALA A 462 4.20 6.16 -39.79
C ALA A 462 4.43 7.66 -40.04
N ARG A 463 4.71 8.43 -38.98
CA ARG A 463 5.07 9.86 -39.09
C ARG A 463 6.32 10.08 -39.93
N ASP A 464 7.38 9.33 -39.62
CA ASP A 464 8.66 9.44 -40.32
C ASP A 464 8.52 9.09 -41.80
N LYS A 465 7.71 8.08 -42.13
CA LYS A 465 7.38 7.73 -43.51
C LYS A 465 6.67 8.90 -44.22
N LYS A 466 5.65 9.49 -43.59
CA LYS A 466 4.90 10.63 -44.14
C LYS A 466 5.79 11.85 -44.37
N LEU A 467 6.71 12.14 -43.44
CA LEU A 467 7.69 13.22 -43.58
C LEU A 467 8.62 12.99 -44.77
N ARG A 468 9.19 11.79 -44.92
CA ARG A 468 10.04 11.46 -46.07
C ARG A 468 9.31 11.57 -47.41
N GLU A 469 8.06 11.11 -47.46
CA GLU A 469 7.21 11.24 -48.66
C GLU A 469 6.92 12.71 -49.01
N ALA A 470 6.67 13.55 -47.99
CA ALA A 470 6.45 14.98 -48.15
C ALA A 470 7.72 15.70 -48.64
N GLU A 471 8.88 15.41 -48.05
CA GLU A 471 10.17 15.93 -48.47
C GLU A 471 10.51 15.53 -49.92
N GLU A 472 10.25 14.27 -50.30
CA GLU A 472 10.47 13.80 -51.66
C GLU A 472 9.55 14.53 -52.65
N LYS A 473 8.29 14.74 -52.28
CA LYS A 473 7.32 15.49 -53.09
C LYS A 473 7.74 16.96 -53.24
N ALA A 474 8.19 17.60 -52.16
CA ALA A 474 8.72 18.97 -52.18
C ALA A 474 9.97 19.07 -53.05
N ARG A 475 10.91 18.12 -52.94
CA ARG A 475 12.10 18.03 -53.79
C ARG A 475 11.75 17.88 -55.26
N LYS A 476 10.77 17.04 -55.60
CA LYS A 476 10.27 16.86 -56.97
C LYS A 476 9.59 18.14 -57.50
N ALA A 477 8.84 18.86 -56.67
CA ALA A 477 8.21 20.12 -57.04
C ALA A 477 9.25 21.21 -57.32
N ALA A 478 10.20 21.42 -56.40
CA ALA A 478 11.30 22.36 -56.57
C ALA A 478 12.16 22.06 -57.82
N ALA A 479 12.42 20.77 -58.11
CA ALA A 479 13.12 20.36 -59.32
C ALA A 479 12.35 20.68 -60.61
N LYS A 480 11.00 20.58 -60.60
CA LYS A 480 10.15 20.96 -61.73
C LYS A 480 10.16 22.48 -61.95
N GLU A 481 10.05 23.27 -60.89
CA GLU A 481 10.12 24.73 -60.96
C GLU A 481 11.48 25.22 -61.48
N ALA A 482 12.58 24.63 -61.01
CA ALA A 482 13.92 24.94 -61.50
C ALA A 482 14.09 24.62 -63.00
N LYS A 483 13.50 23.52 -63.49
CA LYS A 483 13.49 23.19 -64.93
C LYS A 483 12.63 24.16 -65.75
N ALA A 484 11.50 24.62 -65.22
CA ALA A 484 10.65 25.62 -65.88
C ALA A 484 11.35 26.99 -65.98
N ALA A 485 12.00 27.43 -64.90
CA ALA A 485 12.77 28.69 -64.88
C ALA A 485 13.93 28.69 -65.88
N LYS A 486 14.62 27.54 -66.07
CA LYS A 486 15.66 27.40 -67.09
C LYS A 486 15.10 27.51 -68.51
N LYS A 487 13.94 26.89 -68.81
CA LYS A 487 13.29 27.02 -70.13
C LYS A 487 12.85 28.46 -70.44
N GLY A 488 12.34 29.19 -69.45
CA GLY A 488 11.96 30.61 -69.61
C GLY A 488 13.14 31.52 -69.99
N LYS A 489 14.32 31.33 -69.37
CA LYS A 489 15.53 32.10 -69.70
C LYS A 489 16.05 31.84 -71.13
N THR A 490 15.88 30.63 -71.66
CA THR A 490 16.30 30.30 -73.04
C THR A 490 15.42 30.98 -74.08
N VAL A 491 14.11 31.12 -73.82
CA VAL A 491 13.16 31.79 -74.73
C VAL A 491 13.36 33.31 -74.76
N VAL A 492 13.79 33.92 -73.66
CA VAL A 492 14.12 35.36 -73.64
C VAL A 492 15.44 35.65 -74.37
N LYS A 493 16.44 34.76 -74.26
CA LYS A 493 17.70 34.88 -75.02
C LYS A 493 17.50 34.74 -76.53
N SER A 494 16.59 33.87 -77.00
CA SER A 494 16.31 33.74 -78.44
C SER A 494 15.55 34.94 -79.02
N LYS A 495 14.66 35.58 -78.25
CA LYS A 495 13.99 36.83 -78.67
C LYS A 495 14.94 38.03 -78.73
N ASN A 496 15.88 38.16 -77.81
CA ASN A 496 16.87 39.25 -77.85
C ASN A 496 17.94 39.06 -78.95
N ALA A 497 18.22 37.81 -79.35
CA ALA A 497 19.09 37.54 -80.51
C ALA A 497 18.40 37.85 -81.85
N ALA A 498 17.08 37.69 -81.95
CA ALA A 498 16.31 38.05 -83.15
C ALA A 498 16.14 39.58 -83.31
N GLY A 499 16.04 40.34 -82.21
CA GLY A 499 15.95 41.80 -82.25
C GLY A 499 17.24 42.50 -82.68
N LYS A 500 18.41 41.86 -82.53
CA LYS A 500 19.72 42.44 -82.88
C LYS A 500 20.14 42.25 -84.34
N LYS A 501 19.34 41.53 -85.15
CA LYS A 501 19.55 41.35 -86.60
C LYS A 501 18.73 42.33 -87.46
N ARG A 502 18.08 43.33 -86.85
CA ARG A 502 17.20 44.29 -87.53
C ARG A 502 17.58 45.76 -87.28
N ALA A 503 18.79 46.01 -86.81
CA ALA A 503 19.40 47.34 -86.73
C ALA A 503 20.58 47.42 -87.70
#